data_AF-A0A7C5I3S1-F1
#
_entry.id   AF-A0A7C5I3S1-F1
#
_cell.length_a   1.000
_cell.length_b   1.000
_cell.length_c   1.000
_cell.angle_alpha   90.00
_cell.angle_beta   90.00
_cell.angle_gamma   90.00
#
_symmetry.space_group_name_H-M   'P 1'
#
loop_
_entity.id
_entity.type
_entity.pdbx_description
1 polymer ?
#
loop_
_entity_poly.entity_id
_entity_poly.type
_entity_poly.pdbx_seq_one_letter_code
_entity_poly.pdbx_strand_id
1 'polypeptide(L)'
;KKEGYYSLYSSVGARTELPGCSLCMGNQARVRPASTVLSTSTRNFDNRMGDETRVYLGSAELAAITALEGRLPEPDKYFAVFSKKITPHKKEIYQYLQFDKMKKLTLDYEKDIAKS
;
A
#
# COMPACT_ATOMS: atom_id res chain seq x y z
N LYS A 1 9.33 9.40 5.61
CA LYS A 1 9.36 10.71 4.92
C LYS A 1 10.63 10.96 4.07
N LYS A 2 11.76 10.29 4.33
CA LYS A 2 13.06 10.60 3.69
C LYS A 2 13.17 10.30 2.19
N GLU A 3 12.35 9.40 1.63
CA GLU A 3 12.52 8.90 0.25
C GLU A 3 11.55 9.55 -0.77
N GLY A 4 10.85 10.63 -0.41
CA GLY A 4 10.06 11.41 -1.37
C GLY A 4 8.75 10.77 -1.87
N TYR A 5 8.50 9.47 -1.64
CA TYR A 5 7.31 8.77 -2.15
C TYR A 5 5.95 9.42 -1.79
N TYR A 6 5.84 10.08 -0.63
CA TYR A 6 4.61 10.77 -0.24
C TYR A 6 4.22 11.90 -1.20
N SER A 7 5.22 12.62 -1.74
CA SER A 7 4.98 13.69 -2.72
C SER A 7 4.46 13.12 -4.04
N LEU A 8 4.96 11.95 -4.45
CA LEU A 8 4.49 11.23 -5.62
C LEU A 8 3.06 10.71 -5.44
N TYR A 9 2.73 10.18 -4.26
CA TYR A 9 1.36 9.75 -3.98
C TYR A 9 0.38 10.92 -3.98
N SER A 10 0.76 12.06 -3.41
CA SER A 10 -0.07 13.27 -3.47
C SER A 10 -0.24 13.79 -4.89
N SER A 11 0.80 13.74 -5.73
CA SER A 11 0.70 14.25 -7.12
C SER A 11 -0.24 13.42 -7.99
N VAL A 12 -0.43 12.13 -7.68
CA VAL A 12 -1.41 11.26 -8.35
C VAL A 12 -2.79 11.24 -7.67
N GLY A 13 -3.01 12.11 -6.67
CA GLY A 13 -4.29 12.22 -5.96
C GLY A 13 -4.57 11.08 -4.98
N ALA A 14 -3.57 10.28 -4.62
CA ALA A 14 -3.75 9.21 -3.65
C ALA A 14 -3.87 9.76 -2.22
N ARG A 15 -4.81 9.19 -1.45
CA ARG A 15 -4.98 9.50 -0.04
C ARG A 15 -4.06 8.63 0.81
N THR A 16 -3.16 9.24 1.56
CA THR A 16 -2.30 8.53 2.54
C THR A 16 -2.94 8.57 3.91
N GLU A 17 -3.18 7.39 4.50
CA GLU A 17 -3.71 7.25 5.86
C GLU A 17 -2.58 7.11 6.88
N LEU A 18 -2.91 7.35 8.15
CA LEU A 18 -2.00 7.05 9.26
C LEU A 18 -1.75 5.53 9.34
N PRO A 19 -0.56 5.08 9.77
CA PRO A 19 -0.26 3.66 9.92
C PRO A 19 -1.28 2.99 10.85
N GLY A 20 -2.04 2.03 10.31
CA GLY A 20 -3.13 1.36 11.01
C GLY A 20 -3.97 0.50 10.07
N CYS A 21 -5.04 -0.12 10.59
CA CYS A 21 -5.88 -1.04 9.83
C CYS A 21 -6.67 -0.35 8.70
N SER A 22 -7.02 0.93 8.85
CA SER A 22 -7.73 1.71 7.83
C SER A 22 -8.94 0.94 7.23
N LEU A 23 -9.08 0.93 5.91
CA LEU A 23 -10.15 0.26 5.16
C LEU A 23 -10.15 -1.28 5.31
N CYS A 24 -9.06 -1.89 5.77
CA CYS A 24 -8.97 -3.36 5.89
C CYS A 24 -10.01 -3.92 6.90
N MET A 25 -10.30 -3.15 7.94
CA MET A 25 -11.26 -3.56 8.97
C MET A 25 -12.67 -3.04 8.73
N GLY A 26 -12.81 -1.88 8.07
CA GLY A 26 -14.10 -1.25 7.76
C GLY A 26 -14.86 -0.73 8.98
N ASN A 27 -14.20 -0.61 10.13
CA ASN A 27 -14.79 -0.13 11.39
C ASN A 27 -14.62 1.38 11.63
N GLN A 28 -13.80 2.06 10.83
CA GLN A 28 -13.56 3.50 10.91
C GLN A 28 -13.90 4.14 9.57
N ALA A 29 -13.01 4.00 8.59
CA ALA A 29 -13.24 4.40 7.22
C ALA A 29 -13.96 3.28 6.46
N ARG A 30 -14.94 3.66 5.64
CA ARG A 30 -15.63 2.77 4.70
C ARG A 30 -15.58 3.37 3.30
N VAL A 31 -15.62 2.50 2.30
CA VAL A 31 -15.73 2.93 0.89
C VAL A 31 -17.16 3.35 0.58
N ARG A 32 -17.35 4.01 -0.57
CA ARG A 32 -18.67 4.38 -1.06
C ARG A 32 -19.54 3.12 -1.24
N PRO A 33 -20.83 3.13 -0.85
CA PRO A 33 -21.73 2.02 -1.10
C PRO A 33 -21.82 1.62 -2.57
N ALA A 34 -22.09 0.34 -2.84
CA ALA A 34 -22.22 -0.23 -4.18
C ALA A 34 -20.99 -0.01 -5.10
N SER A 35 -19.80 0.21 -4.51
CA SER A 35 -18.57 0.38 -5.27
C SER A 35 -17.88 -0.95 -5.58
N THR A 36 -17.00 -0.94 -6.58
CA THR A 36 -16.08 -2.05 -6.85
C THR A 36 -14.68 -1.64 -6.41
N VAL A 37 -14.05 -2.48 -5.59
CA VAL A 37 -12.74 -2.20 -4.97
C VAL A 37 -11.78 -3.33 -5.27
N LEU A 38 -10.55 -2.98 -5.66
CA LEU A 38 -9.41 -3.90 -5.62
C LEU A 38 -8.57 -3.56 -4.39
N SER A 39 -8.36 -4.55 -3.52
CA SER A 39 -7.70 -4.39 -2.23
C SER A 39 -6.53 -5.34 -2.06
N THR A 40 -5.50 -4.88 -1.35
CA THR A 40 -4.37 -5.70 -0.88
C THR A 40 -4.57 -6.19 0.57
N SER A 41 -5.80 -6.10 1.08
CA SER A 41 -6.19 -6.61 2.40
C SER A 41 -6.23 -8.16 2.41
N THR A 42 -6.52 -8.72 3.58
CA THR A 42 -6.60 -10.17 3.77
C THR A 42 -7.97 -10.78 3.53
N ARG A 43 -9.03 -9.95 3.43
CA ARG A 43 -10.44 -10.38 3.44
C ARG A 43 -11.31 -9.50 2.56
N ASN A 44 -12.30 -10.12 1.93
CA ASN A 44 -13.27 -9.48 1.01
C ASN A 44 -14.74 -9.89 1.27
N PHE A 45 -15.09 -10.26 2.51
CA PHE A 45 -16.47 -10.61 2.86
C PHE A 45 -17.45 -9.47 2.56
N ASP A 46 -18.70 -9.83 2.28
CA ASP A 46 -19.76 -8.86 2.01
C ASP A 46 -19.88 -7.83 3.14
N ASN A 47 -20.11 -6.57 2.75
CA ASN A 47 -20.23 -5.41 3.64
C ASN A 47 -19.00 -5.07 4.49
N ARG A 48 -17.87 -5.79 4.30
CA ARG A 48 -16.65 -5.58 5.09
C ARG A 48 -16.05 -4.19 4.92
N MET A 49 -15.82 -3.75 3.68
CA MET A 49 -15.21 -2.45 3.40
C MET A 49 -16.24 -1.34 3.19
N GLY A 50 -17.46 -1.70 2.82
CA GLY A 50 -18.55 -0.78 2.51
C GLY A 50 -19.80 -1.56 2.13
N ASP A 51 -20.96 -0.93 2.25
CA ASP A 51 -22.25 -1.59 1.99
C ASP A 51 -22.39 -1.93 0.51
N GLU A 52 -22.87 -3.15 0.22
CA GLU A 52 -23.07 -3.68 -1.15
C GLU A 52 -21.83 -3.58 -2.06
N THR A 53 -20.65 -3.52 -1.44
CA THR A 53 -19.38 -3.31 -2.15
C THR A 53 -18.83 -4.64 -2.64
N ARG A 54 -18.42 -4.69 -3.91
CA ARG A 54 -17.72 -5.85 -4.46
C ARG A 54 -16.22 -5.68 -4.34
N VAL A 55 -15.59 -6.54 -3.55
CA VAL A 55 -14.16 -6.46 -3.23
C VAL A 55 -13.40 -7.62 -3.87
N TYR A 56 -12.38 -7.27 -4.66
CA TYR A 56 -11.39 -8.18 -5.22
C TYR A 56 -10.09 -8.09 -4.42
N LEU A 57 -9.43 -9.23 -4.19
CA LEU A 57 -8.12 -9.27 -3.55
C LEU A 57 -7.04 -9.41 -4.63
N GLY A 58 -5.97 -8.63 -4.49
CA GLY A 58 -4.85 -8.65 -5.43
C GLY A 58 -3.55 -8.15 -4.81
N SER A 59 -2.46 -8.22 -5.56
CA SER A 59 -1.15 -7.72 -5.13
C SER A 59 -1.08 -6.19 -5.21
N ALA A 60 -0.08 -5.60 -4.57
CA ALA A 60 0.14 -4.14 -4.61
C ALA A 60 0.46 -3.64 -6.03
N GLU A 61 1.20 -4.44 -6.80
CA GLU A 61 1.53 -4.15 -8.20
C GLU A 61 0.26 -4.11 -9.07
N LEU A 62 -0.61 -5.10 -8.92
CA LEU A 62 -1.88 -5.15 -9.65
C LEU A 62 -2.81 -4.01 -9.22
N ALA A 63 -2.86 -3.70 -7.92
CA ALA A 63 -3.63 -2.59 -7.39
C ALA A 63 -3.17 -1.24 -7.97
N ALA A 64 -1.86 -1.01 -8.05
CA ALA A 64 -1.29 0.21 -8.63
C ALA A 64 -1.66 0.36 -10.12
N ILE A 65 -1.56 -0.72 -10.91
CA ILE A 65 -1.94 -0.68 -12.33
C ILE A 65 -3.45 -0.45 -12.49
N THR A 66 -4.26 -1.14 -11.70
CA THR A 66 -5.73 -1.00 -11.72
C THR A 66 -6.17 0.41 -11.33
N ALA A 67 -5.49 1.04 -10.36
CA ALA A 67 -5.78 2.41 -9.94
C ALA A 67 -5.51 3.44 -11.06
N LEU A 68 -4.50 3.20 -11.90
CA LEU A 68 -4.20 4.05 -13.05
C LEU A 68 -5.16 3.82 -14.23
N GLU A 69 -5.60 2.58 -14.43
CA GLU A 69 -6.48 2.21 -15.56
C GLU A 69 -7.97 2.39 -15.26
N GLY A 70 -8.36 2.46 -13.98
CA GLY A 70 -9.76 2.51 -13.54
C GLY A 70 -10.52 1.18 -13.71
N ARG A 71 -9.84 0.12 -14.14
CA ARG A 71 -10.41 -1.23 -14.35
C ARG A 71 -9.32 -2.29 -14.21
N LEU A 72 -9.73 -3.55 -14.03
CA LEU A 72 -8.78 -4.67 -14.05
C LEU A 72 -8.08 -4.72 -15.43
N PRO A 73 -6.74 -4.77 -15.47
CA PRO A 73 -6.00 -4.83 -16.71
C PRO A 73 -6.05 -6.23 -17.33
N GLU A 74 -5.83 -6.31 -18.64
CA GLU A 74 -5.57 -7.58 -19.30
C GLU A 74 -4.24 -8.19 -18.82
N PRO A 75 -4.11 -9.53 -18.77
CA PRO A 75 -2.88 -10.20 -18.33
C PRO A 75 -1.63 -9.72 -19.07
N ASP A 76 -1.70 -9.58 -20.40
CA ASP A 76 -0.56 -9.16 -21.22
C ASP A 76 -0.06 -7.77 -20.85
N LYS A 77 -1.00 -6.84 -20.58
CA LYS A 77 -0.67 -5.48 -20.17
C LYS A 77 -0.02 -5.48 -18.79
N TYR A 78 -0.55 -6.26 -17.85
CA TYR A 78 0.05 -6.44 -16.53
C TYR A 78 1.50 -6.93 -16.63
N PHE A 79 1.75 -8.01 -17.38
CA PHE A 79 3.09 -8.58 -17.52
C PHE A 79 4.06 -7.68 -18.30
N ALA A 80 3.56 -6.90 -19.27
CA ALA A 80 4.35 -5.92 -19.98
C ALA A 80 4.83 -4.80 -19.04
N VAL A 81 3.93 -4.24 -18.21
CA VAL A 81 4.30 -3.22 -17.21
C VAL A 81 5.26 -3.79 -16.18
N PHE A 82 4.97 -4.99 -15.66
CA PHE A 82 5.81 -5.66 -14.67
C PHE A 82 7.24 -5.89 -15.19
N SER A 83 7.38 -6.42 -16.41
CA SER A 83 8.68 -6.67 -17.03
C SER A 83 9.46 -5.39 -17.33
N LYS A 84 8.77 -4.31 -17.71
CA LYS A 84 9.41 -3.03 -18.06
C LYS A 84 9.79 -2.19 -16.85
N LYS A 85 8.96 -2.18 -15.80
CA LYS A 85 9.08 -1.24 -14.68
C LYS A 85 9.55 -1.87 -13.37
N ILE A 86 9.19 -3.14 -13.12
CA ILE A 86 9.45 -3.80 -11.84
C ILE A 86 10.67 -4.71 -11.95
N THR A 87 10.71 -5.59 -12.95
CA THR A 87 11.79 -6.58 -13.12
C THR A 87 13.21 -6.00 -13.09
N PRO A 88 13.52 -4.89 -13.78
CA PRO A 88 14.88 -4.33 -13.79
C PRO A 88 15.30 -3.74 -12.44
N HIS A 89 14.33 -3.30 -11.63
CA HIS A 89 14.55 -2.56 -10.39
C HIS A 89 14.20 -3.37 -9.13
N LYS A 90 14.01 -4.69 -9.25
CA LYS A 90 13.57 -5.56 -8.13
C LYS A 90 14.44 -5.41 -6.88
N LYS A 91 15.76 -5.25 -7.05
CA LYS A 91 16.70 -5.10 -5.92
C LYS A 91 16.50 -3.80 -5.14
N GLU A 92 16.06 -2.74 -5.81
CA GLU A 92 15.79 -1.43 -5.21
C GLU A 92 14.38 -1.38 -4.63
N ILE A 93 13.40 -1.95 -5.35
CA ILE A 93 11.98 -1.94 -4.95
C ILE A 93 11.74 -2.81 -3.71
N TYR A 94 12.29 -4.02 -3.70
CA TYR A 94 12.01 -5.01 -2.64
C TYR A 94 13.10 -5.00 -1.56
N GLN A 95 13.52 -3.81 -1.13
CA GLN A 95 14.42 -3.64 -0.01
C GLN A 95 13.63 -3.56 1.31
N TYR A 96 13.91 -4.49 2.22
CA TYR A 96 13.31 -4.47 3.55
C TYR A 96 14.00 -3.48 4.48
N LEU A 97 13.24 -2.98 5.46
CA LEU A 97 13.76 -2.11 6.50
C LEU A 97 14.63 -2.92 7.47
N GLN A 98 15.94 -2.67 7.45
CA GLN A 98 16.94 -3.33 8.30
C GLN A 98 17.49 -2.35 9.33
N PHE A 99 16.84 -2.27 10.49
CA PHE A 99 17.14 -1.29 11.54
C PHE A 99 18.57 -1.38 12.07
N ASP A 100 19.12 -2.60 12.15
CA ASP A 100 20.51 -2.89 12.54
C ASP A 100 21.54 -2.23 11.61
N LYS A 101 21.21 -2.05 10.34
CA LYS A 101 22.10 -1.43 9.34
C LYS A 101 21.91 0.07 9.22
N MET A 102 20.93 0.64 9.93
CA MET A 102 20.66 2.06 9.90
C MET A 102 21.58 2.80 10.86
N LYS A 103 22.65 3.41 10.34
CA LYS A 103 23.62 4.23 11.11
C LYS A 103 23.03 5.38 11.94
N LYS A 104 21.73 5.68 11.78
CA LYS A 104 21.06 6.87 12.32
C LYS A 104 19.70 6.56 12.94
N LEU A 105 19.52 5.33 13.44
CA LEU A 105 18.38 4.98 14.25
C LEU A 105 18.79 5.15 15.73
N THR A 106 18.39 6.27 16.32
CA THR A 106 18.49 6.46 17.77
C THR A 106 17.15 6.07 18.35
N LEU A 107 17.14 5.08 19.24
CA LEU A 107 15.92 4.65 19.91
C LEU A 107 15.74 5.53 21.15
N ASP A 108 14.62 6.26 21.21
CA ASP A 108 14.45 7.27 22.25
C ASP A 108 14.42 6.69 23.68
N TYR A 109 14.09 5.40 23.84
CA TYR A 109 14.10 4.72 25.14
C TYR A 109 15.51 4.44 25.70
N GLU A 110 16.57 4.45 24.87
CA GLU A 110 17.94 4.27 25.37
C GLU A 110 18.39 5.46 26.23
N LYS A 111 17.80 6.64 26.02
CA LYS A 111 18.05 7.84 26.82
C LYS A 111 17.48 7.73 28.24
N ASP A 112 16.46 6.89 28.43
CA ASP A 112 15.80 6.70 29.72
C ASP A 112 16.53 5.66 30.59
N ILE A 113 17.16 4.65 29.97
CA ILE A 113 18.00 3.65 30.66
C ILE A 113 19.31 4.27 31.16
N ALA A 114 19.89 5.24 30.43
CA ALA A 114 21.12 5.92 30.83
C ALA A 114 20.93 6.94 31.98
N LYS A 115 19.70 7.13 32.47
CA LYS A 115 19.36 8.04 33.59
C LYS A 115 18.95 7.32 34.88
N SER A 116 18.90 5.99 34.89
CA SER A 116 18.73 5.15 36.09
C SER A 116 20.06 4.56 36.53
#